data_AF-A0A962CPB8-F1
#
_entry.id   AF-A0A962CPB8-F1
#
_cell.length_a   1.000
_cell.length_b   1.000
_cell.length_c   1.000
_cell.angle_alpha   90.00
_cell.angle_beta   90.00
_cell.angle_gamma   90.00
#
_symmetry.space_group_name_H-M   'P 1'
#
loop_
_entity.id
_entity.type
_entity.pdbx_description
1 polymer ?
#
loop_
_entity_poly.entity_id
_entity_poly.type
_entity_poly.pdbx_seq_one_letter_code
_entity_poly.pdbx_strand_id
1 'polypeptide(L)'
;MKNTHLTTTINILMLLTFSVTAFSQNKTSDLLPEANRDYGFDYSTTEPVAFNSFAQAAEWADVVAIAQIVNIDYLKTRELNSQGQAFLKVRVPYKGVQKNDLMIVSAKGFEDHVCYYPDREGEGQRYLLFLKNSKNQGEYHGFKPYCQLQVLLTDTGEYALRYPMDTTLNIEPELITDINFNDPHAVIDATEWTGLSRDEHQKKYQTKLSEDSDMFQKYYYLTYTKGIMMHHIRKLMNLKPQARISSKQM
;
A
#
# COMPACT_ATOMS: atom_id res chain seq x y z
N MET A 1 77.08 -58.43 9.02
CA MET A 1 77.58 -58.47 7.62
C MET A 1 76.56 -57.79 6.73
N LYS A 2 77.07 -57.06 5.75
CA LYS A 2 76.39 -56.11 4.86
C LYS A 2 75.13 -56.67 4.22
N ASN A 3 74.10 -55.83 4.11
CA ASN A 3 73.36 -55.72 2.85
C ASN A 3 72.86 -54.28 2.65
N THR A 4 73.37 -53.73 1.55
CA THR A 4 73.00 -52.52 0.82
C THR A 4 71.68 -52.70 0.10
N HIS A 5 70.92 -51.61 -0.09
CA HIS A 5 70.31 -51.13 -1.35
C HIS A 5 69.30 -50.02 -0.96
N LEU A 6 69.45 -48.76 -1.35
CA LEU A 6 69.47 -48.11 -2.66
C LEU A 6 68.20 -47.25 -2.76
N THR A 7 68.42 -45.95 -2.82
CA THR A 7 67.49 -44.85 -3.08
C THR A 7 66.82 -44.96 -4.44
N THR A 8 65.50 -44.71 -4.51
CA THR A 8 64.85 -44.16 -5.72
C THR A 8 63.65 -43.28 -5.33
N THR A 9 63.79 -41.99 -5.63
CA THR A 9 62.74 -40.97 -5.75
C THR A 9 61.72 -41.33 -6.84
N ILE A 10 60.44 -40.90 -6.73
CA ILE A 10 59.62 -40.31 -7.82
C ILE A 10 58.21 -39.93 -7.32
N ASN A 11 57.94 -38.62 -7.41
CA ASN A 11 56.75 -37.88 -7.88
C ASN A 11 55.31 -38.09 -7.34
N ILE A 12 54.77 -36.94 -6.91
CA ILE A 12 53.52 -36.29 -7.36
C ILE A 12 52.19 -37.03 -7.11
N LEU A 13 51.39 -36.50 -6.17
CA LEU A 13 50.07 -35.95 -6.50
C LEU A 13 49.57 -35.01 -5.39
N MET A 14 49.63 -33.70 -5.65
CA MET A 14 48.87 -32.69 -4.91
C MET A 14 47.39 -32.90 -5.24
N LEU A 15 46.60 -33.42 -4.30
CA LEU A 15 45.15 -33.24 -4.33
C LEU A 15 44.81 -31.86 -3.78
N LEU A 16 44.78 -30.87 -4.67
CA LEU A 16 44.03 -29.64 -4.48
C LEU A 16 42.54 -29.99 -4.53
N THR A 17 41.94 -30.24 -3.37
CA THR A 17 40.48 -30.22 -3.25
C THR A 17 40.03 -28.77 -3.36
N PHE A 18 39.71 -28.35 -4.58
CA PHE A 18 38.87 -27.16 -4.78
C PHE A 18 37.50 -27.45 -4.16
N SER A 19 37.28 -27.00 -2.94
CA SER A 19 35.94 -26.79 -2.41
C SER A 19 35.29 -25.71 -3.27
N VAL A 20 34.60 -26.13 -4.34
CA VAL A 20 33.65 -25.27 -5.02
C VAL A 20 32.49 -25.08 -4.05
N THR A 21 32.62 -24.09 -3.17
CA THR A 21 31.46 -23.48 -2.54
C THR A 21 30.64 -22.91 -3.69
N ALA A 22 29.65 -23.68 -4.13
CA ALA A 22 28.55 -23.17 -4.93
C ALA A 22 27.80 -22.16 -4.05
N PHE A 23 28.33 -20.94 -4.00
CA PHE A 23 27.56 -19.76 -3.65
C PHE A 23 26.55 -19.59 -4.77
N SER A 24 25.43 -20.31 -4.67
CA SER A 24 24.22 -19.94 -5.38
C SER A 24 23.72 -18.66 -4.71
N GLN A 25 24.34 -17.54 -5.10
CA GLN A 25 23.66 -16.26 -5.09
C GLN A 25 22.55 -16.39 -6.13
N ASN A 26 21.42 -16.96 -5.73
CA ASN A 26 20.16 -16.72 -6.43
C ASN A 26 19.88 -15.24 -6.21
N LYS A 27 20.41 -14.42 -7.11
CA LYS A 27 19.93 -13.08 -7.38
C LYS A 27 18.43 -13.23 -7.58
N THR A 28 17.68 -12.76 -6.59
CA THR A 28 16.26 -12.45 -6.71
C THR A 28 16.08 -11.75 -8.05
N SER A 29 15.30 -12.35 -8.93
CA SER A 29 15.00 -11.79 -10.23
C SER A 29 14.52 -10.35 -10.06
N ASP A 30 15.06 -9.42 -10.85
CA ASP A 30 14.51 -8.07 -11.05
C ASP A 30 13.15 -8.11 -11.79
N LEU A 31 12.45 -9.25 -11.72
CA LEU A 31 11.13 -9.44 -12.29
C LEU A 31 10.10 -9.05 -11.23
N LEU A 32 9.08 -8.31 -11.65
CA LEU A 32 7.90 -8.05 -10.84
C LEU A 32 7.38 -9.39 -10.29
N PRO A 33 6.90 -9.47 -9.03
CA PRO A 33 6.38 -10.72 -8.47
C PRO A 33 5.25 -11.35 -9.30
N GLU A 34 4.51 -10.53 -10.08
CA GLU A 34 3.54 -11.00 -11.09
C GLU A 34 4.15 -11.94 -12.15
N ALA A 35 5.45 -11.80 -12.44
CA ALA A 35 6.20 -12.63 -13.38
C ALA A 35 6.99 -13.76 -12.69
N ASN A 36 6.96 -13.83 -11.36
CA ASN A 36 7.65 -14.85 -10.59
C ASN A 36 6.65 -15.86 -10.02
N ARG A 37 6.50 -16.98 -10.74
CA ARG A 37 5.60 -18.08 -10.39
C ARG A 37 5.89 -18.75 -9.03
N ASP A 38 7.12 -18.58 -8.52
CA ASP A 38 7.59 -19.18 -7.27
C ASP A 38 7.54 -18.19 -6.09
N TYR A 39 7.00 -16.98 -6.27
CA TYR A 39 6.87 -16.02 -5.19
C TYR A 39 5.79 -16.46 -4.19
N GLY A 40 6.21 -16.92 -3.02
CA GLY A 40 5.30 -17.29 -1.94
C GLY A 40 4.89 -16.08 -1.11
N PHE A 41 3.66 -15.61 -1.26
CA PHE A 41 3.11 -14.52 -0.44
C PHE A 41 2.98 -14.92 1.04
N ASP A 42 3.28 -13.97 1.92
CA ASP A 42 3.00 -14.09 3.34
C ASP A 42 1.54 -13.69 3.58
N TYR A 43 0.81 -14.50 4.33
CA TYR A 43 -0.57 -14.15 4.73
C TYR A 43 -0.67 -14.16 6.25
N SER A 44 0.40 -13.81 6.94
CA SER A 44 0.38 -13.61 8.38
C SER A 44 -0.63 -12.52 8.75
N THR A 45 -1.54 -12.85 9.66
CA THR A 45 -2.54 -11.90 10.14
C THR A 45 -1.87 -10.80 10.95
N THR A 46 -2.26 -9.56 10.70
CA THR A 46 -1.94 -8.41 11.56
C THR A 46 -3.17 -8.07 12.36
N GLU A 47 -3.08 -8.23 13.69
CA GLU A 47 -4.18 -7.90 14.58
C GLU A 47 -4.49 -6.39 14.54
N PRO A 48 -5.78 -6.00 14.52
CA PRO A 48 -6.17 -4.61 14.48
C PRO A 48 -5.77 -3.88 15.77
N VAL A 49 -5.12 -2.73 15.61
CA VAL A 49 -4.73 -1.84 16.70
C VAL A 49 -5.50 -0.53 16.57
N ALA A 50 -6.12 -0.08 17.67
CA ALA A 50 -6.74 1.24 17.72
C ALA A 50 -5.67 2.30 18.01
N PHE A 51 -5.54 3.28 17.12
CA PHE A 51 -4.70 4.45 17.34
C PHE A 51 -5.55 5.65 17.75
N ASN A 52 -5.00 6.49 18.62
CA ASN A 52 -5.65 7.74 19.02
C ASN A 52 -5.18 8.94 18.19
N SER A 53 -4.09 8.79 17.42
CA SER A 53 -3.54 9.85 16.58
C SER A 53 -2.78 9.31 15.37
N PHE A 54 -2.60 10.16 14.36
CA PHE A 54 -1.74 9.85 13.21
C PHE A 54 -0.29 9.61 13.59
N ALA A 55 0.23 10.27 14.63
CA ALA A 55 1.57 10.03 15.13
C ALA A 55 1.74 8.60 15.65
N GLN A 56 0.76 8.07 16.40
CA GLN A 56 0.80 6.69 16.89
C GLN A 56 0.74 5.68 15.74
N ALA A 57 -0.12 5.90 14.74
CA ALA A 57 -0.17 5.06 13.54
C ALA A 57 1.15 5.10 12.76
N ALA A 58 1.75 6.29 12.61
CA ALA A 58 3.02 6.49 11.93
C ALA A 58 4.23 5.89 12.66
N GLU A 59 4.18 5.87 13.99
CA GLU A 59 5.19 5.23 14.84
C GLU A 59 5.13 3.71 14.69
N TRP A 60 3.92 3.14 14.78
CA TRP A 60 3.67 1.71 14.61
C TRP A 60 4.08 1.20 13.22
N ALA A 61 3.72 1.93 12.15
CA ALA A 61 3.96 1.51 10.78
C ALA A 61 5.44 1.51 10.42
N ASP A 62 5.91 0.49 9.70
CA ASP A 62 7.26 0.50 9.12
C ASP A 62 7.29 1.35 7.84
N VAL A 63 6.16 1.38 7.12
CA VAL A 63 5.94 2.15 5.90
C VAL A 63 4.77 3.11 6.04
N VAL A 64 5.00 4.36 5.62
CA VAL A 64 3.95 5.38 5.51
C VAL A 64 4.09 6.08 4.17
N ALA A 65 3.04 6.06 3.36
CA ALA A 65 3.06 6.64 2.02
C ALA A 65 1.66 6.95 1.49
N ILE A 66 1.58 7.84 0.50
CA ILE A 66 0.46 7.87 -0.44
C ILE A 66 0.81 6.92 -1.59
N ALA A 67 -0.02 5.92 -1.84
CA ALA A 67 0.14 5.01 -2.95
C ALA A 67 -1.15 4.86 -3.75
N GLN A 68 -1.01 4.47 -5.01
CA GLN A 68 -2.10 4.32 -5.97
C GLN A 68 -2.23 2.86 -6.38
N ILE A 69 -3.46 2.34 -6.40
CA ILE A 69 -3.73 0.98 -6.86
C ILE A 69 -3.33 0.86 -8.33
N VAL A 70 -2.55 -0.17 -8.65
CA VAL A 70 -2.18 -0.53 -10.02
C VAL A 70 -2.94 -1.77 -10.48
N ASN A 71 -3.04 -2.77 -9.60
CA ASN A 71 -3.66 -4.06 -9.86
C ASN A 71 -4.09 -4.70 -8.54
N ILE A 72 -5.04 -5.61 -8.59
CA ILE A 72 -5.41 -6.49 -7.48
C ILE A 72 -5.56 -7.91 -8.01
N ASP A 73 -5.16 -8.89 -7.20
CA ASP A 73 -5.34 -10.31 -7.47
C ASP A 73 -5.91 -10.96 -6.21
N TYR A 74 -7.24 -11.03 -6.14
CA TYR A 74 -7.94 -11.66 -5.02
C TYR A 74 -8.68 -12.90 -5.47
N LEU A 75 -8.51 -13.96 -4.69
CA LEU A 75 -9.36 -15.12 -4.74
C LEU A 75 -10.67 -14.81 -4.03
N LYS A 76 -11.79 -15.08 -4.72
CA LYS A 76 -13.13 -14.92 -4.17
C LYS A 76 -13.72 -16.26 -3.78
N THR A 77 -14.47 -16.29 -2.69
CA THR A 77 -15.26 -17.44 -2.24
C THR A 77 -16.66 -16.94 -1.91
N ARG A 78 -17.67 -17.44 -2.64
CA ARG A 78 -19.05 -16.91 -2.55
C ARG A 78 -19.11 -15.39 -2.73
N GLU A 79 -18.41 -14.90 -3.76
CA GLU A 79 -18.31 -13.47 -4.11
C GLU A 79 -17.55 -12.57 -3.11
N LEU A 80 -17.13 -13.10 -1.96
CA LEU A 80 -16.32 -12.39 -0.98
C LEU A 80 -14.82 -12.65 -1.19
N ASN A 81 -13.98 -11.62 -1.04
CA ASN A 81 -12.53 -11.77 -1.07
C ASN A 81 -12.08 -12.66 0.10
N SER A 82 -11.36 -13.74 -0.19
CA SER A 82 -10.90 -14.72 0.81
C SER A 82 -9.41 -14.61 1.09
N GLN A 83 -8.60 -14.35 0.05
CA GLN A 83 -7.18 -14.04 0.15
C GLN A 83 -6.66 -13.42 -1.15
N GLY A 84 -5.53 -12.72 -1.09
CA GLY A 84 -4.76 -12.32 -2.26
C GLY A 84 -3.94 -11.05 -2.02
N GLN A 85 -3.66 -10.30 -3.09
CA GLN A 85 -2.75 -9.16 -3.07
C GLN A 85 -3.31 -7.94 -3.77
N ALA A 86 -2.99 -6.76 -3.24
CA ALA A 86 -3.03 -5.52 -3.98
C ALA A 86 -1.62 -5.07 -4.35
N PHE A 87 -1.46 -4.61 -5.58
CA PHE A 87 -0.25 -3.99 -6.09
C PHE A 87 -0.46 -2.49 -6.14
N LEU A 88 0.32 -1.75 -5.36
CA LEU A 88 0.21 -0.29 -5.25
C LEU A 88 1.53 0.39 -5.60
N LYS A 89 1.46 1.47 -6.37
CA LYS A 89 2.63 2.29 -6.71
C LYS A 89 2.72 3.49 -5.80
N VAL A 90 3.87 3.67 -5.16
CA VAL A 90 4.12 4.80 -4.26
C VAL A 90 4.16 6.11 -5.04
N ARG A 91 3.31 7.06 -4.64
CA ARG A 91 3.27 8.42 -5.21
C ARG A 91 4.03 9.42 -4.33
N VAL A 92 3.81 9.35 -3.02
CA VAL A 92 4.45 10.23 -2.04
C VAL A 92 4.98 9.38 -0.89
N PRO A 93 6.30 9.15 -0.80
CA PRO A 93 6.89 8.44 0.32
C PRO A 93 7.00 9.36 1.55
N TYR A 94 6.67 8.83 2.73
CA TYR A 94 6.90 9.51 4.02
C TYR A 94 7.84 8.72 4.93
N LYS A 95 7.73 7.39 4.96
CA LYS A 95 8.55 6.48 5.78
C LYS A 95 8.73 5.14 5.05
N GLY A 96 9.95 4.59 5.10
CA GLY A 96 10.24 3.20 4.73
C GLY A 96 10.29 2.85 3.23
N VAL A 97 9.85 3.73 2.33
CA VAL A 97 9.79 3.47 0.88
C VAL A 97 10.24 4.67 0.05
N GLN A 98 10.50 4.45 -1.24
CA GLN A 98 10.85 5.49 -2.22
C GLN A 98 9.71 5.76 -3.20
N LYS A 99 9.82 6.88 -3.91
CA LYS A 99 8.84 7.27 -4.92
C LYS A 99 8.90 6.28 -6.08
N ASN A 100 7.72 5.86 -6.56
CA ASN A 100 7.51 4.87 -7.61
C ASN A 100 7.83 3.41 -7.25
N ASP A 101 8.18 3.12 -6.00
CA ASP A 101 8.27 1.74 -5.53
C ASP A 101 6.93 1.02 -5.74
N LEU A 102 7.00 -0.24 -6.17
CA LEU A 102 5.86 -1.13 -6.17
C LEU A 102 5.78 -1.80 -4.80
N MET A 103 4.63 -1.65 -4.15
CA MET A 103 4.31 -2.30 -2.89
C MET A 103 3.25 -3.35 -3.11
N ILE A 104 3.39 -4.47 -2.41
CA ILE A 104 2.42 -5.55 -2.39
C ILE A 104 1.79 -5.56 -1.01
N VAL A 105 0.47 -5.48 -0.95
CA VAL A 105 -0.26 -5.61 0.30
C VAL A 105 -1.03 -6.92 0.25
N SER A 106 -0.58 -7.87 1.06
CA SER A 106 -1.21 -9.18 1.15
C SER A 106 -2.32 -9.16 2.19
N ALA A 107 -3.42 -9.82 1.88
CA ALA A 107 -4.61 -9.87 2.72
C ALA A 107 -5.20 -11.28 2.69
N LYS A 108 -5.71 -11.73 3.84
CA LYS A 108 -6.39 -13.02 3.99
C LYS A 108 -7.42 -12.94 5.10
N GLY A 109 -8.53 -13.64 4.89
CA GLY A 109 -9.65 -13.67 5.82
C GLY A 109 -10.87 -12.92 5.26
N PHE A 110 -11.95 -12.95 6.02
CA PHE A 110 -13.24 -12.33 5.69
C PHE A 110 -13.64 -11.25 6.71
N GLU A 111 -12.79 -10.98 7.69
CA GLU A 111 -13.05 -10.04 8.77
C GLU A 111 -12.99 -8.59 8.26
N ASP A 112 -13.80 -7.71 8.85
CA ASP A 112 -13.93 -6.31 8.42
C ASP A 112 -12.63 -5.50 8.49
N HIS A 113 -11.68 -5.93 9.31
CA HIS A 113 -10.38 -5.27 9.45
C HIS A 113 -9.37 -5.70 8.39
N VAL A 114 -9.67 -6.69 7.55
CA VAL A 114 -8.75 -7.19 6.51
C VAL A 114 -8.59 -6.14 5.41
N CYS A 115 -7.35 -5.91 4.99
CA CYS A 115 -6.99 -4.84 4.06
C CYS A 115 -7.22 -5.19 2.58
N TYR A 116 -8.49 -5.36 2.17
CA TYR A 116 -8.84 -5.42 0.76
C TYR A 116 -9.12 -4.04 0.18
N TYR A 117 -8.53 -3.78 -0.99
CA TYR A 117 -8.73 -2.61 -1.83
C TYR A 117 -9.82 -2.85 -2.89
N PRO A 118 -10.52 -1.82 -3.38
CA PRO A 118 -11.47 -1.97 -4.47
C PRO A 118 -10.79 -2.29 -5.81
N ASP A 119 -11.57 -2.82 -6.75
CA ASP A 119 -11.15 -3.01 -8.14
C ASP A 119 -10.64 -1.69 -8.74
N ARG A 120 -9.65 -1.80 -9.64
CA ARG A 120 -9.09 -0.62 -10.30
C ARG A 120 -10.05 -0.09 -11.36
N GLU A 121 -10.55 1.12 -11.12
CA GLU A 121 -11.25 1.92 -12.11
C GLU A 121 -10.30 2.99 -12.68
N GLY A 122 -10.17 3.08 -14.00
CA GLY A 122 -9.34 4.08 -14.67
C GLY A 122 -7.87 4.08 -14.21
N GLU A 123 -7.41 5.21 -13.65
CA GLU A 123 -6.04 5.32 -13.12
C GLU A 123 -5.85 4.57 -11.79
N GLY A 124 -6.92 4.25 -11.07
CA GLY A 124 -6.89 3.61 -9.76
C GLY A 124 -6.86 4.60 -8.59
N GLN A 125 -7.51 4.19 -7.50
CA GLN A 125 -7.67 5.02 -6.31
C GLN A 125 -6.37 5.20 -5.52
N ARG A 126 -6.29 6.31 -4.79
CA ARG A 126 -5.11 6.69 -3.99
C ARG A 126 -5.43 6.62 -2.51
N TYR A 127 -4.47 6.15 -1.73
CA TYR A 127 -4.63 5.94 -0.30
C TYR A 127 -3.39 6.38 0.45
N LEU A 128 -3.60 6.99 1.62
CA LEU A 128 -2.62 7.10 2.68
C LEU A 128 -2.59 5.77 3.44
N LEU A 129 -1.40 5.17 3.49
CA LEU A 129 -1.17 3.83 4.00
C LEU A 129 -0.27 3.87 5.21
N PHE A 130 -0.61 3.09 6.24
CA PHE A 130 0.23 2.76 7.39
C PHE A 130 0.37 1.23 7.42
N LEU A 131 1.58 0.74 7.11
CA LEU A 131 1.81 -0.69 6.88
C LEU A 131 3.03 -1.21 7.65
N LYS A 132 3.00 -2.50 7.97
CA LYS A 132 4.09 -3.28 8.56
C LYS A 132 4.82 -4.09 7.50
N ASN A 133 6.11 -4.28 7.67
CA ASN A 133 6.89 -5.16 6.80
C ASN A 133 6.38 -6.60 6.93
N SER A 134 6.27 -7.27 5.78
CA SER A 134 6.15 -8.72 5.70
C SER A 134 7.53 -9.39 5.87
N LYS A 135 7.56 -10.72 5.85
CA LYS A 135 8.80 -11.50 5.71
C LYS A 135 9.44 -11.31 4.34
N ASN A 136 8.66 -11.00 3.32
CA ASN A 136 9.15 -10.83 1.97
C ASN A 136 9.43 -9.36 1.64
N GLN A 137 10.44 -9.11 0.82
CA GLN A 137 10.84 -7.76 0.42
C GLN A 137 9.79 -7.13 -0.51
N GLY A 138 9.37 -5.91 -0.19
CA GLY A 138 8.37 -5.17 -0.99
C GLY A 138 6.93 -5.60 -0.72
N GLU A 139 6.73 -6.55 0.18
CA GLU A 139 5.43 -7.00 0.67
C GLU A 139 5.17 -6.48 2.08
N TYR A 140 3.92 -6.13 2.34
CA TYR A 140 3.51 -5.47 3.56
C TYR A 140 2.14 -5.95 4.03
N HIS A 141 1.91 -5.81 5.33
CA HIS A 141 0.65 -6.11 5.99
C HIS A 141 0.06 -4.86 6.62
N GLY A 142 -1.26 -4.80 6.64
CA GLY A 142 -1.99 -3.71 7.29
C GLY A 142 -3.41 -4.14 7.59
N PHE A 143 -4.14 -3.27 8.28
CA PHE A 143 -5.52 -3.50 8.62
C PHE A 143 -6.34 -2.21 8.42
N LYS A 144 -7.64 -2.38 8.16
CA LYS A 144 -8.57 -1.28 8.02
C LYS A 144 -8.79 -0.61 9.38
N PRO A 145 -8.93 0.73 9.41
CA PRO A 145 -8.99 1.63 8.26
C PRO A 145 -7.62 2.17 7.79
N TYR A 146 -6.56 1.99 8.58
CA TYR A 146 -5.26 2.67 8.40
C TYR A 146 -4.49 2.24 7.14
N CYS A 147 -4.81 1.09 6.59
CA CYS A 147 -4.25 0.65 5.32
C CYS A 147 -5.03 1.16 4.09
N GLN A 148 -6.07 1.99 4.25
CA GLN A 148 -6.87 2.45 3.10
C GLN A 148 -7.55 3.81 3.37
N LEU A 149 -6.79 4.76 3.91
CA LEU A 149 -7.32 6.12 4.12
C LEU A 149 -7.34 6.87 2.79
N GLN A 150 -8.53 7.06 2.21
CA GLN A 150 -8.68 7.55 0.84
C GLN A 150 -8.16 8.99 0.68
N VAL A 151 -7.32 9.18 -0.33
CA VAL A 151 -6.74 10.47 -0.72
C VAL A 151 -7.27 10.85 -2.08
N LEU A 152 -7.74 12.08 -2.22
CA LEU A 152 -8.28 12.66 -3.45
C LEU A 152 -7.41 13.85 -3.88
N LEU A 153 -7.48 14.18 -5.17
CA LEU A 153 -6.86 15.38 -5.72
C LEU A 153 -7.82 16.58 -5.67
N THR A 154 -7.31 17.72 -5.21
CA THR A 154 -8.00 19.02 -5.30
C THR A 154 -8.01 19.51 -6.75
N ASP A 155 -8.80 20.55 -7.02
CA ASP A 155 -8.77 21.31 -8.28
C ASP A 155 -7.38 21.93 -8.59
N THR A 156 -6.60 22.25 -7.56
CA THR A 156 -5.20 22.69 -7.67
C THR A 156 -4.20 21.54 -7.88
N GLY A 157 -4.65 20.29 -7.89
CA GLY A 157 -3.80 19.09 -8.06
C GLY A 157 -3.03 18.70 -6.79
N GLU A 158 -3.40 19.24 -5.64
CA GLU A 158 -2.82 18.88 -4.35
C GLU A 158 -3.52 17.65 -3.77
N TYR A 159 -2.80 16.89 -2.93
CA TYR A 159 -3.39 15.75 -2.24
C TYR A 159 -4.13 16.21 -0.98
N ALA A 160 -5.36 15.72 -0.81
CA ALA A 160 -6.15 15.91 0.39
C ALA A 160 -6.76 14.58 0.85
N LEU A 161 -6.74 14.36 2.16
CA LEU A 161 -7.36 13.20 2.78
C LEU A 161 -8.87 13.43 2.85
N ARG A 162 -9.66 12.48 2.32
CA ARG A 162 -11.11 12.58 2.32
C ARG A 162 -11.66 12.59 3.75
N TYR A 163 -12.62 13.47 4.03
CA TYR A 163 -13.34 13.52 5.30
C TYR A 163 -14.85 13.45 5.07
N PRO A 164 -15.64 12.81 5.95
CA PRO A 164 -15.28 11.96 7.10
C PRO A 164 -14.56 10.66 6.72
N MET A 165 -13.57 10.26 7.50
CA MET A 165 -12.85 8.98 7.33
C MET A 165 -13.55 7.85 8.10
N ASP A 166 -13.31 6.60 7.70
CA ASP A 166 -13.79 5.40 8.43
C ASP A 166 -12.95 5.09 9.70
N THR A 167 -12.32 6.11 10.29
CA THR A 167 -11.46 5.97 11.49
C THR A 167 -12.10 6.61 12.72
N THR A 168 -11.67 6.17 13.89
CA THR A 168 -12.00 6.80 15.18
C THR A 168 -11.05 7.94 15.57
N LEU A 169 -10.16 8.38 14.67
CA LEU A 169 -9.22 9.46 14.96
C LEU A 169 -9.98 10.77 15.17
N ASN A 170 -9.70 11.44 16.30
CA ASN A 170 -10.25 12.76 16.56
C ASN A 170 -9.42 13.81 15.80
N ILE A 171 -10.07 14.50 14.85
CA ILE A 171 -9.45 15.56 14.06
C ILE A 171 -10.00 16.90 14.53
N GLU A 172 -9.10 17.85 14.74
CA GLU A 172 -9.46 19.23 15.05
C GLU A 172 -10.36 19.81 13.92
N PRO A 173 -11.56 20.32 14.22
CA PRO A 173 -12.50 20.79 13.20
C PRO A 173 -11.93 21.86 12.27
N GLU A 174 -10.97 22.65 12.75
CA GLU A 174 -10.29 23.71 12.00
C GLU A 174 -9.45 23.19 10.83
N LEU A 175 -9.03 21.92 10.87
CA LEU A 175 -8.28 21.27 9.79
C LEU A 175 -9.19 20.75 8.67
N ILE A 176 -10.49 20.66 8.93
CA ILE A 176 -11.48 20.15 7.98
C ILE A 176 -11.98 21.34 7.16
N THR A 177 -11.66 21.32 5.87
CA THR A 177 -12.05 22.39 4.95
C THR A 177 -12.99 21.85 3.89
N ASP A 178 -13.83 22.74 3.36
CA ASP A 178 -14.53 22.47 2.11
C ASP A 178 -13.51 22.47 0.97
N ILE A 179 -13.52 21.41 0.17
CA ILE A 179 -12.56 21.17 -0.92
C ILE A 179 -13.35 20.81 -2.17
N ASN A 180 -13.03 21.50 -3.26
CA ASN A 180 -13.46 21.09 -4.58
C ASN A 180 -12.46 20.07 -5.13
N PHE A 181 -12.88 18.81 -5.25
CA PHE A 181 -12.03 17.74 -5.74
C PHE A 181 -12.11 17.63 -7.27
N ASN A 182 -10.96 17.47 -7.90
CA ASN A 182 -10.82 17.16 -9.32
C ASN A 182 -10.19 15.77 -9.48
N ASP A 183 -10.81 14.79 -8.83
CA ASP A 183 -10.42 13.37 -8.87
C ASP A 183 -11.62 12.55 -9.36
N PRO A 184 -11.47 11.65 -10.35
CA PRO A 184 -12.57 10.79 -10.80
C PRO A 184 -13.22 10.00 -9.67
N HIS A 185 -12.45 9.65 -8.64
CA HIS A 185 -12.91 8.89 -7.49
C HIS A 185 -13.51 9.76 -6.38
N ALA A 186 -13.61 11.07 -6.60
CA ALA A 186 -14.34 11.97 -5.71
C ALA A 186 -15.86 11.92 -5.92
N VAL A 187 -16.30 11.34 -7.05
CA VAL A 187 -17.70 11.20 -7.45
C VAL A 187 -18.07 9.72 -7.45
N ILE A 188 -19.17 9.38 -6.80
CA ILE A 188 -19.73 8.03 -6.78
C ILE A 188 -21.00 8.03 -7.62
N ASP A 189 -21.07 7.14 -8.61
CA ASP A 189 -22.32 6.81 -9.28
C ASP A 189 -23.20 6.01 -8.32
N ALA A 190 -24.29 6.64 -7.90
CA ALA A 190 -25.28 6.09 -6.98
C ALA A 190 -26.64 5.94 -7.67
N THR A 191 -26.66 5.82 -9.00
CA THR A 191 -27.88 5.69 -9.80
C THR A 191 -28.69 4.46 -9.40
N GLU A 192 -28.02 3.31 -9.29
CA GLU A 192 -28.62 2.03 -8.90
C GLU A 192 -28.96 1.92 -7.41
N TRP A 193 -28.58 2.92 -6.60
CA TRP A 193 -28.86 2.88 -5.17
C TRP A 193 -30.31 3.23 -4.87
N THR A 194 -30.79 2.78 -3.71
CA THR A 194 -32.09 3.27 -3.21
C THR A 194 -31.95 4.70 -2.70
N GLY A 195 -33.06 5.45 -2.62
CA GLY A 195 -33.04 6.79 -2.02
C GLY A 195 -32.54 6.78 -0.58
N LEU A 196 -32.92 5.75 0.19
CA LEU A 196 -32.45 5.54 1.57
C LEU A 196 -30.92 5.36 1.63
N SER A 197 -30.35 4.52 0.77
CA SER A 197 -28.90 4.29 0.73
C SER A 197 -28.12 5.55 0.34
N ARG A 198 -28.67 6.35 -0.59
CA ARG A 198 -28.08 7.66 -0.94
C ARG A 198 -28.09 8.61 0.26
N ASP A 199 -29.22 8.72 0.95
CA ASP A 199 -29.35 9.60 2.13
C ASP A 199 -28.44 9.17 3.28
N GLU A 200 -28.32 7.87 3.53
CA GLU A 200 -27.42 7.29 4.53
C GLU A 200 -25.95 7.61 4.21
N HIS A 201 -25.54 7.39 2.96
CA HIS A 201 -24.18 7.71 2.52
C HIS A 201 -23.90 9.21 2.59
N GLN A 202 -24.87 10.04 2.19
CA GLN A 202 -24.77 11.49 2.26
C GLN A 202 -24.58 11.98 3.70
N LYS A 203 -25.33 11.42 4.65
CA LYS A 203 -25.18 11.75 6.08
C LYS A 203 -23.86 11.25 6.64
N LYS A 204 -23.47 10.01 6.32
CA LYS A 204 -22.25 9.38 6.83
C LYS A 204 -21.00 10.10 6.35
N TYR A 205 -20.94 10.43 5.07
CA TYR A 205 -19.73 10.97 4.44
C TYR A 205 -19.84 12.44 3.99
N GLN A 206 -20.92 13.12 4.36
CA GLN A 206 -21.13 14.54 4.07
C GLN A 206 -20.94 14.87 2.58
N THR A 207 -21.40 13.97 1.71
CA THR A 207 -21.37 14.18 0.25
C THR A 207 -22.47 15.14 -0.19
N LYS A 208 -22.36 15.62 -1.43
CA LYS A 208 -23.41 16.39 -2.11
C LYS A 208 -24.03 15.52 -3.19
N LEU A 209 -25.35 15.34 -3.15
CA LEU A 209 -26.10 14.71 -4.22
C LEU A 209 -26.31 15.69 -5.39
N SER A 210 -25.99 15.24 -6.59
CA SER A 210 -26.39 15.88 -7.85
C SER A 210 -27.19 14.90 -8.69
N GLU A 211 -28.22 15.42 -9.36
CA GLU A 211 -29.06 14.69 -10.30
C GLU A 211 -28.75 15.17 -11.71
N ASP A 212 -28.57 14.21 -12.61
CA ASP A 212 -28.54 14.44 -14.06
C ASP A 212 -29.67 13.62 -14.69
N SER A 213 -30.15 14.01 -15.86
CA SER A 213 -31.22 13.27 -16.53
C SER A 213 -31.14 13.41 -18.03
N ASP A 214 -31.35 12.29 -18.73
CA ASP A 214 -31.68 12.29 -20.14
C ASP A 214 -33.21 12.12 -20.33
N MET A 215 -33.68 11.98 -21.58
CA MET A 215 -35.11 11.84 -21.87
C MET A 215 -35.76 10.57 -21.28
N PHE A 216 -34.98 9.59 -20.83
CA PHE A 216 -35.45 8.27 -20.43
C PHE A 216 -35.01 7.85 -19.02
N GLN A 217 -33.89 8.39 -18.52
CA GLN A 217 -33.26 7.94 -17.29
C GLN A 217 -32.74 9.11 -16.45
N LYS A 218 -32.77 8.91 -15.13
CA LYS A 218 -32.20 9.81 -14.13
C LYS A 218 -30.95 9.17 -13.55
N TYR A 219 -29.88 9.95 -13.46
CA TYR A 219 -28.60 9.55 -12.89
C TYR A 219 -28.37 10.33 -11.60
N TYR A 220 -27.81 9.64 -10.60
CA TYR A 220 -27.56 10.22 -9.28
C TYR A 220 -26.10 10.08 -8.92
N TYR A 221 -25.45 11.21 -8.61
CA TYR A 221 -24.04 11.25 -8.27
C TYR A 221 -23.84 11.83 -6.87
N LEU A 222 -23.02 11.17 -6.06
CA LEU A 222 -22.61 11.65 -4.74
C LEU A 222 -21.16 12.14 -4.81
N THR A 223 -20.94 13.41 -4.53
CA THR A 223 -19.61 14.03 -4.62
C THR A 223 -19.09 14.37 -3.23
N TYR A 224 -17.86 13.96 -2.90
CA TYR A 224 -17.20 14.40 -1.67
C TYR A 224 -16.89 15.90 -1.74
N THR A 225 -17.06 16.60 -0.62
CA THR A 225 -16.88 18.07 -0.58
C THR A 225 -15.98 18.53 0.55
N LYS A 226 -15.51 17.61 1.40
CA LYS A 226 -14.71 17.90 2.58
C LYS A 226 -13.46 17.05 2.62
N GLY A 227 -12.39 17.63 3.13
CA GLY A 227 -11.14 16.92 3.34
C GLY A 227 -10.18 17.69 4.22
N ILE A 228 -9.02 17.08 4.42
CA ILE A 228 -7.92 17.63 5.20
C ILE A 228 -6.70 17.65 4.28
N MET A 229 -6.11 18.82 4.05
CA MET A 229 -4.94 18.93 3.17
C MET A 229 -3.79 18.09 3.72
N MET A 230 -3.11 17.34 2.84
CA MET A 230 -2.07 16.38 3.27
C MET A 230 -0.88 17.04 3.99
N HIS A 231 -0.63 18.32 3.79
CA HIS A 231 0.41 19.04 4.52
C HIS A 231 0.08 19.21 6.02
N HIS A 232 -1.20 19.25 6.41
CA HIS A 232 -1.62 19.20 7.81
C HIS A 232 -1.43 17.80 8.38
N ILE A 233 -1.93 16.77 7.68
CA ILE A 233 -1.77 15.36 8.09
C ILE A 233 -0.29 15.00 8.28
N ARG A 234 0.58 15.49 7.39
CA ARG A 234 2.03 15.29 7.50
C ARG A 234 2.60 15.83 8.81
N LYS A 235 2.12 16.97 9.30
CA LYS A 235 2.54 17.51 10.61
C LYS A 235 2.02 16.63 11.74
N LEU A 236 0.76 16.16 11.65
CA LEU A 236 0.14 15.29 12.66
C LEU A 236 0.81 13.91 12.77
N MET A 237 1.41 13.39 11.69
CA MET A 237 2.16 12.14 11.72
C MET A 237 3.49 12.23 12.49
N ASN A 238 3.99 13.44 12.79
CA ASN A 238 5.25 13.68 13.52
C ASN A 238 6.45 12.87 12.98
N LEU A 239 6.50 12.67 11.66
CA LEU A 239 7.58 11.91 11.02
C LEU A 239 8.84 12.77 10.91
N LYS A 240 9.98 12.18 11.25
CA LYS A 240 11.29 12.83 11.05
C LYS A 240 11.47 13.11 9.55
N PRO A 241 11.78 14.35 9.15
CA PRO A 241 11.98 14.67 7.75
C PRO A 241 13.16 13.86 7.19
N GLN A 242 12.89 13.00 6.22
CA GLN A 242 13.95 12.39 5.42
C GLN A 242 14.54 13.47 4.49
N ALA A 243 15.85 13.72 4.63
CA ALA A 243 16.54 14.67 3.77
C ALA A 243 16.42 14.23 2.32
N ARG A 244 15.77 15.06 1.49
CA ARG A 244 15.76 14.89 0.05
C ARG A 244 17.09 15.39 -0.48
N ILE A 245 18.05 14.46 -0.62
CA ILE A 245 19.37 14.65 -1.25
C ILE A 245 20.36 15.43 -0.37
N SER A 246 21.40 14.73 0.11
CA SER A 246 22.68 15.36 0.41
C SER A 246 23.34 15.62 -0.95
N SER A 247 23.51 16.88 -1.33
CA SER A 247 24.38 17.24 -2.46
C SER A 247 25.78 16.71 -2.17
N LYS A 248 26.13 15.53 -2.71
CA LYS A 248 27.52 15.19 -2.97
C LYS A 248 27.86 15.70 -4.37
N GLN A 249 27.91 17.02 -4.50
CA GLN A 249 28.80 17.64 -5.47
C GLN A 249 30.10 17.95 -4.74
N MET A 250 31.06 17.03 -4.83
CA MET A 250 32.51 17.30 -4.69
C MET A 250 33.24 16.38 -5.65
#